data_AF-A0A536TMF6-F1
#
_entry.id   AF-A0A536TMF6-F1
#
_cell.length_a   1.000
_cell.length_b   1.000
_cell.length_c   1.000
_cell.angle_alpha   90.00
_cell.angle_beta   90.00
_cell.angle_gamma   90.00
#
_symmetry.space_group_name_H-M   'P 1'
#
loop_
_entity.id
_entity.type
_entity.pdbx_description
1 polymer ?
#
loop_
_entity_poly.entity_id
_entity_poly.type
_entity_poly.pdbx_seq_one_letter_code
_entity_poly.pdbx_strand_id
1 'polypeptide(L)'
;MKSAILRAFGRGSQAAPWDNEESIREELFSIERLEQHAESLAAAQPVTARPTTGRSLAVRLRDNESVLLEAYRAIASAVGAGRAITPAAEWLLDNYHLVEGQIREIRDDLPPGYYRQLPKLTTGPFAGYPQVFGVAWAFVAHMDSRFDP
;
A
#
# COMPACT_ATOMS: atom_id res chain seq x y z
N MET A 1 8.37 -41.55 27.62
CA MET A 1 8.83 -40.37 26.84
C MET A 1 8.91 -40.76 25.38
N LYS A 2 8.45 -39.86 24.48
CA LYS A 2 8.35 -39.93 23.00
C LYS A 2 6.95 -40.24 22.45
N SER A 3 6.27 -39.17 22.02
CA SER A 3 5.61 -39.01 20.70
C SER A 3 4.85 -37.69 20.72
N ALA A 4 5.39 -36.66 20.06
CA ALA A 4 5.06 -36.30 18.68
C ALA A 4 3.68 -35.63 18.57
N ILE A 5 3.65 -34.31 18.78
CA ILE A 5 2.56 -33.46 18.32
C ILE A 5 3.05 -32.75 17.07
N LEU A 6 2.58 -33.23 15.92
CA LEU A 6 2.56 -32.50 14.67
C LEU A 6 1.77 -31.21 14.90
N ARG A 7 2.45 -30.08 15.09
CA ARG A 7 1.80 -28.78 14.99
C ARG A 7 1.57 -28.51 13.51
N ALA A 8 0.30 -28.61 13.12
CA ALA A 8 -0.22 -28.14 11.85
C ALA A 8 0.27 -26.71 11.59
N PHE A 9 0.91 -26.50 10.45
CA PHE A 9 1.10 -25.17 9.87
C PHE A 9 -0.26 -24.64 9.45
N GLY A 10 -1.01 -24.12 10.43
CA GLY A 10 -2.09 -23.19 10.14
C GLY A 10 -1.45 -21.95 9.53
N ARG A 11 -1.60 -21.77 8.21
CA ARG A 11 -1.49 -20.44 7.59
C ARG A 11 -2.60 -19.59 8.23
N GLY A 12 -2.29 -18.98 9.37
CA GLY A 12 -3.04 -17.85 9.85
C GLY A 12 -3.02 -16.83 8.72
N SER A 13 -4.19 -16.45 8.24
CA SER A 13 -4.35 -15.22 7.48
C SER A 13 -3.85 -14.10 8.39
N GLN A 14 -2.57 -13.72 8.29
CA GLN A 14 -2.14 -12.44 8.81
C GLN A 14 -3.04 -11.41 8.13
N ALA A 15 -3.76 -10.62 8.93
CA ALA A 15 -4.51 -9.47 8.45
C ALA A 15 -3.61 -8.67 7.52
N ALA A 16 -4.16 -8.18 6.42
CA ALA A 16 -3.37 -7.39 5.51
C ALA A 16 -2.87 -6.14 6.25
N PRO A 17 -1.66 -5.64 5.97
CA PRO A 17 -1.10 -4.52 6.74
C PRO A 17 -1.93 -3.22 6.69
N TRP A 18 -2.87 -3.13 5.75
CA TRP A 18 -3.80 -2.02 5.56
C TRP A 18 -5.21 -2.28 6.13
N ASP A 19 -5.42 -3.38 6.86
CA ASP A 19 -6.67 -3.62 7.58
C ASP A 19 -6.71 -2.82 8.90
N ASN A 20 -5.64 -2.09 9.23
CA ASN A 20 -5.60 -1.09 10.30
C ASN A 20 -6.07 0.27 9.75
N GLU A 21 -7.00 0.93 10.44
CA GLU A 21 -7.50 2.27 10.10
C GLU A 21 -6.52 3.40 10.45
N GLU A 22 -5.47 3.09 11.22
CA GLU A 22 -4.40 4.05 11.52
C GLU A 22 -3.66 4.46 10.25
N SER A 23 -3.28 5.74 10.19
CA SER A 23 -2.44 6.26 9.11
C SER A 23 -1.10 5.53 9.08
N ILE A 24 -0.57 5.27 7.88
CA ILE A 24 0.75 4.70 7.67
C ILE A 24 1.81 5.73 8.11
N ARG A 25 2.21 5.66 9.37
CA ARG A 25 3.11 6.62 10.01
C ARG A 25 4.02 5.93 11.01
N GLU A 26 5.29 6.26 10.95
CA GLU A 26 6.33 5.82 11.86
C GLU A 26 7.22 7.02 12.21
N GLU A 27 8.30 6.79 12.95
CA GLU A 27 9.29 7.82 13.24
C GLU A 27 9.81 8.48 11.95
N LEU A 28 9.80 9.82 11.89
CA LEU A 28 10.29 10.55 10.72
C LEU A 28 11.81 10.43 10.60
N PHE A 29 12.28 10.12 9.40
CA PHE A 29 13.71 9.94 9.12
C PHE A 29 14.28 11.14 8.36
N SER A 30 15.52 11.50 8.66
CA SER A 30 16.31 12.37 7.77
C SER A 30 16.69 11.59 6.51
N ILE A 31 17.21 12.30 5.50
CA ILE A 31 17.67 11.69 4.24
C ILE A 31 18.74 10.62 4.54
N GLU A 32 19.72 10.93 5.38
CA GLU A 32 20.79 9.99 5.75
C GLU A 32 20.23 8.75 6.46
N ARG A 33 19.19 8.93 7.27
CA ARG A 33 18.54 7.81 7.96
C ARG A 33 17.67 6.98 7.02
N LEU A 34 17.06 7.59 6.00
CA LEU A 34 16.36 6.85 4.94
C LEU A 34 17.31 5.99 4.12
N GLU A 35 18.50 6.50 3.78
CA GLU A 35 19.53 5.72 3.07
C GLU A 35 19.95 4.50 3.88
N GLN A 36 20.28 4.69 5.16
CA GLN A 36 20.61 3.59 6.07
C GLN A 36 19.43 2.60 6.23
N HIS A 37 18.21 3.13 6.30
CA HIS A 37 17.02 2.30 6.38
C HIS A 37 16.81 1.49 5.09
N ALA A 38 17.06 2.05 3.92
CA ALA A 38 16.95 1.36 2.64
C ALA A 38 17.93 0.18 2.55
N GLU A 39 19.18 0.35 3.01
CA GLU A 39 20.16 -0.74 3.09
C GLU A 39 19.70 -1.86 4.03
N SER A 40 19.24 -1.49 5.23
CA SER A 40 18.69 -2.43 6.22
C SER A 40 17.46 -3.18 5.66
N LEU A 41 16.57 -2.46 4.99
CA LEU A 41 15.37 -3.01 4.38
C LEU A 41 15.69 -4.00 3.26
N ALA A 42 16.66 -3.66 2.40
CA ALA A 42 17.12 -4.55 1.33
C ALA A 42 17.69 -5.86 1.88
N ALA A 43 18.47 -5.82 2.96
CA ALA A 43 18.98 -7.00 3.64
C ALA A 43 17.87 -7.83 4.32
N ALA A 44 16.84 -7.17 4.86
CA ALA A 44 15.74 -7.81 5.58
C ALA A 44 14.61 -8.36 4.68
N GLN A 45 14.62 -8.04 3.38
CA GLN A 45 13.56 -8.37 2.43
C GLN A 45 13.99 -9.45 1.40
N PRO A 46 14.04 -10.74 1.79
CA PRO A 46 14.36 -11.81 0.85
C PRO A 46 13.25 -11.95 -0.21
N VAL A 47 13.66 -12.03 -1.48
CA VAL A 47 12.75 -12.11 -2.63
C VAL A 47 12.74 -13.49 -3.30
N THR A 48 11.69 -13.77 -4.06
CA THR A 48 11.56 -14.98 -4.86
C THR A 48 12.62 -15.06 -5.95
N ALA A 49 13.31 -16.20 -6.07
CA ALA A 49 14.35 -16.42 -7.08
C ALA A 49 13.82 -16.51 -8.53
N ARG A 50 12.52 -16.75 -8.72
CA ARG A 50 11.85 -16.80 -10.02
C ARG A 50 10.56 -15.99 -9.98
N PRO A 51 10.09 -15.45 -11.12
CA PRO A 51 8.79 -14.81 -11.23
C PRO A 51 7.67 -15.71 -10.70
N THR A 52 6.78 -15.14 -9.88
CA THR A 52 5.58 -15.84 -9.38
C THR A 52 4.38 -14.91 -9.47
N THR A 53 3.18 -15.47 -9.49
CA THR A 53 1.97 -14.64 -9.54
C THR A 53 1.87 -13.69 -8.36
N GLY A 54 2.31 -14.14 -7.17
CA GLY A 54 2.20 -13.36 -5.93
C GLY A 54 0.74 -13.06 -5.54
N ARG A 55 0.58 -12.20 -4.53
CA ARG A 55 -0.70 -11.58 -4.19
C ARG A 55 -0.89 -10.34 -5.06
N SER A 56 -2.12 -10.06 -5.49
CA SER A 56 -2.41 -8.92 -6.38
C SER A 56 -2.77 -7.67 -5.59
N LEU A 57 -2.16 -6.53 -5.94
CA LEU A 57 -2.58 -5.20 -5.46
C LEU A 57 -3.77 -4.62 -6.25
N ALA A 58 -4.15 -5.23 -7.38
CA ALA A 58 -5.24 -4.71 -8.22
C ALA A 58 -6.60 -4.78 -7.51
N VAL A 59 -6.81 -5.75 -6.62
CA VAL A 59 -8.02 -5.81 -5.80
C VAL A 59 -8.04 -4.61 -4.85
N ARG A 60 -6.96 -4.41 -4.10
CA ARG A 60 -6.81 -3.29 -3.17
C ARG A 60 -6.96 -1.92 -3.85
N LEU A 61 -6.42 -1.77 -5.06
CA LEU A 61 -6.53 -0.53 -5.84
C LEU A 61 -7.99 -0.25 -6.24
N ARG A 62 -8.76 -1.27 -6.63
CA ARG A 62 -10.21 -1.12 -6.92
C ARG A 62 -11.00 -0.78 -5.67
N ASP A 63 -10.66 -1.40 -4.54
CA ASP A 63 -11.33 -1.10 -3.27
C ASP A 63 -11.05 0.35 -2.84
N ASN A 64 -9.80 0.83 -2.99
CA ASN A 64 -9.43 2.23 -2.80
C ASN A 64 -10.20 3.18 -3.70
N GLU A 65 -10.27 2.89 -5.00
CA GLU A 65 -11.03 3.70 -5.97
C GLU A 65 -12.50 3.83 -5.56
N SER A 66 -13.13 2.74 -5.13
CA SER A 66 -14.52 2.74 -4.68
C SER A 66 -14.74 3.66 -3.48
N VAL A 67 -13.89 3.55 -2.46
CA VAL A 67 -13.99 4.39 -1.25
C VAL A 67 -13.75 5.85 -1.57
N LEU A 68 -12.75 6.16 -2.40
CA LEU A 68 -12.44 7.53 -2.81
C LEU A 68 -13.58 8.15 -3.64
N LEU A 69 -14.20 7.38 -4.53
CA LEU A 69 -15.35 7.81 -5.32
C LEU A 69 -16.58 8.07 -4.44
N GLU A 70 -16.82 7.21 -3.45
CA GLU A 70 -17.90 7.39 -2.49
C GLU A 70 -17.69 8.67 -1.67
N ALA A 71 -16.48 8.89 -1.15
CA ALA A 71 -16.13 10.11 -0.43
C ALA A 71 -16.33 11.36 -1.28
N TYR A 72 -15.84 11.36 -2.52
CA TYR A 72 -16.04 12.46 -3.47
C TYR A 72 -17.52 12.79 -3.69
N ARG A 73 -18.36 11.77 -3.92
CA ARG A 73 -19.81 11.95 -4.12
C ARG A 73 -20.50 12.48 -2.87
N ALA A 74 -20.12 11.99 -1.69
CA ALA A 74 -20.67 12.45 -0.42
C ALA A 74 -20.32 13.93 -0.16
N ILE A 75 -19.07 14.32 -0.43
CA ILE A 75 -18.61 15.71 -0.31
C ILE A 75 -19.36 16.61 -1.29
N ALA A 76 -19.45 16.22 -2.57
CA ALA A 76 -20.16 16.99 -3.58
C ALA A 76 -21.64 17.19 -3.22
N SER A 77 -22.29 16.15 -2.70
CA SER A 77 -23.67 16.25 -2.22
C SER A 77 -23.82 17.19 -1.02
N ALA A 78 -22.86 17.20 -0.09
CA ALA A 78 -22.88 18.10 1.07
C ALA A 78 -22.73 19.57 0.64
N VAL A 79 -21.83 19.86 -0.30
CA VAL A 79 -21.66 21.20 -0.89
C VAL A 79 -22.92 21.64 -1.63
N GLY A 80 -23.51 20.76 -2.45
CA GLY A 80 -24.77 21.06 -3.15
C GLY A 80 -25.94 21.34 -2.21
N ALA A 81 -25.91 20.81 -0.99
CA ALA A 81 -26.88 21.09 0.08
C ALA A 81 -26.52 22.34 0.94
N GLY A 82 -25.49 23.10 0.57
CA GLY A 82 -25.04 24.30 1.29
C GLY A 82 -24.39 24.02 2.65
N ARG A 83 -23.92 22.78 2.89
CA ARG A 83 -23.22 22.43 4.14
C ARG A 83 -21.77 22.88 4.09
N ALA A 84 -21.24 23.30 5.23
CA ALA A 84 -19.82 23.54 5.38
C ALA A 84 -19.03 22.22 5.24
N ILE A 85 -17.89 22.28 4.57
CA ILE A 85 -16.96 21.17 4.42
C ILE A 85 -15.60 21.53 5.02
N THR A 86 -14.82 20.51 5.39
CA THR A 86 -13.45 20.71 5.89
C THR A 86 -12.49 21.06 4.74
N PRO A 87 -11.35 21.72 4.99
CA PRO A 87 -10.34 21.98 3.96
C PRO A 87 -9.84 20.72 3.23
N ALA A 88 -9.73 19.59 3.93
CA ALA A 88 -9.35 18.31 3.32
C ALA A 88 -10.40 17.78 2.32
N ALA A 89 -11.69 18.02 2.61
CA ALA A 89 -12.78 17.64 1.73
C ALA A 89 -12.84 18.54 0.49
N GLU A 90 -12.57 19.84 0.66
CA GLU A 90 -12.45 20.79 -0.46
C GLU A 90 -11.30 20.39 -1.38
N TRP A 91 -10.13 20.09 -0.82
CA TRP A 91 -9.00 19.59 -1.60
C TRP A 91 -9.36 18.34 -2.41
N LEU A 92 -10.02 17.35 -1.80
CA LEU A 92 -10.42 16.14 -2.53
C LEU A 92 -11.42 16.46 -3.64
N LEU A 93 -12.37 17.35 -3.40
CA LEU A 93 -13.36 17.76 -4.41
C LEU A 93 -12.69 18.39 -5.64
N ASP A 94 -11.76 19.31 -5.41
CA ASP A 94 -11.05 20.03 -6.48
C ASP A 94 -10.07 19.12 -7.23
N ASN A 95 -9.45 18.17 -6.54
CA ASN A 95 -8.34 17.37 -7.07
C ASN A 95 -8.71 15.93 -7.44
N TYR A 96 -9.98 15.51 -7.31
CA TYR A 96 -10.37 14.11 -7.56
C TYR A 96 -10.01 13.61 -8.96
N HIS A 97 -10.00 14.50 -9.96
CA HIS A 97 -9.59 14.17 -11.32
C HIS A 97 -8.13 13.67 -11.43
N LEU A 98 -7.24 14.17 -10.57
CA LEU A 98 -5.84 13.70 -10.49
C LEU A 98 -5.78 12.30 -9.90
N VAL A 99 -6.58 12.02 -8.87
CA VAL A 99 -6.69 10.70 -8.25
C VAL A 99 -7.22 9.67 -9.26
N GLU A 100 -8.26 10.03 -10.01
CA GLU A 100 -8.80 9.17 -11.09
C GLU A 100 -7.74 8.91 -12.17
N GLY A 101 -7.02 9.97 -12.59
CA GLY A 101 -5.92 9.86 -13.53
C GLY A 101 -4.85 8.88 -13.06
N GLN A 102 -4.38 9.02 -11.82
CA GLN A 102 -3.35 8.15 -11.24
C GLN A 102 -3.80 6.69 -11.15
N ILE A 103 -5.06 6.42 -10.79
CA ILE A 103 -5.59 5.06 -10.72
C ILE A 103 -5.63 4.42 -12.11
N ARG A 104 -5.98 5.19 -13.14
CA ARG A 104 -5.97 4.73 -14.54
C ARG A 104 -4.54 4.42 -15.00
N GLU A 105 -3.61 5.34 -14.78
CA GLU A 105 -2.20 5.18 -15.13
C GLU A 105 -1.59 3.93 -14.47
N ILE A 106 -1.86 3.71 -13.17
CA ILE A 106 -1.40 2.49 -12.48
C ILE A 106 -1.91 1.21 -13.15
N ARG A 107 -3.15 1.20 -13.67
CA ARG A 107 -3.71 0.02 -14.36
C ARG A 107 -3.02 -0.25 -15.69
N ASP A 108 -2.69 0.82 -16.40
CA ASP A 108 -2.05 0.76 -17.72
C ASP A 108 -0.57 0.39 -17.60
N ASP A 109 0.13 0.97 -16.62
CA ASP A 109 1.57 0.79 -16.40
C ASP A 109 1.93 -0.44 -15.56
N LEU A 110 0.97 -0.97 -14.79
CA LEU A 110 1.16 -2.18 -13.98
C LEU A 110 0.27 -3.33 -14.45
N PRO A 111 0.34 -3.76 -15.73
CA PRO A 111 -0.49 -4.83 -16.24
C PRO A 111 -0.16 -6.15 -15.54
N PRO A 112 -1.10 -7.11 -15.46
CA PRO A 112 -0.90 -8.37 -14.75
C PRO A 112 0.35 -9.14 -15.20
N GLY A 113 0.72 -9.06 -16.48
CA GLY A 113 1.92 -9.69 -17.03
C GLY A 113 3.21 -9.09 -16.48
N TYR A 114 3.30 -7.76 -16.40
CA TYR A 114 4.45 -7.07 -15.82
C TYR A 114 4.51 -7.27 -14.30
N TYR A 115 3.36 -7.17 -13.62
CA TYR A 115 3.26 -7.40 -12.18
C TYR A 115 3.84 -8.76 -11.75
N ARG A 116 3.60 -9.83 -12.52
CA ARG A 116 4.11 -11.19 -12.24
C ARG A 116 5.65 -11.30 -12.35
N GLN A 117 6.28 -10.42 -13.11
CA GLN A 117 7.74 -10.40 -13.29
C GLN A 117 8.46 -9.76 -12.10
N LEU A 118 7.76 -8.92 -11.32
CA LEU A 118 8.35 -8.25 -10.17
C LEU A 118 8.75 -9.25 -9.07
N PRO A 119 9.95 -9.09 -8.45
CA PRO A 119 10.40 -9.94 -7.36
C PRO A 119 9.43 -9.82 -6.18
N LYS A 120 8.95 -10.96 -5.66
CA LYS A 120 8.00 -10.99 -4.55
C LYS A 120 8.74 -11.23 -3.24
N LEU A 121 8.32 -10.55 -2.18
CA LEU A 121 8.81 -10.81 -0.83
C LEU A 121 8.43 -12.23 -0.40
N THR A 122 9.35 -12.95 0.22
CA THR A 122 9.13 -14.33 0.66
C THR A 122 8.68 -14.43 2.11
N THR A 123 8.94 -13.40 2.91
CA THR A 123 8.66 -13.34 4.35
C THR A 123 8.10 -11.96 4.74
N GLY A 124 7.71 -11.84 6.01
CA GLY A 124 7.21 -10.58 6.58
C GLY A 124 5.76 -10.25 6.23
N PRO A 125 5.26 -9.09 6.68
CA PRO A 125 3.86 -8.67 6.54
C PRO A 125 3.42 -8.54 5.07
N PHE A 126 4.37 -8.24 4.18
CA PHE A 126 4.14 -8.11 2.75
C PHE A 126 4.50 -9.36 1.94
N ALA A 127 4.67 -10.52 2.57
CA ALA A 127 5.00 -11.77 1.87
C ALA A 127 4.04 -12.04 0.70
N GLY A 128 4.57 -12.24 -0.49
CA GLY A 128 3.83 -12.45 -1.73
C GLY A 128 3.54 -11.17 -2.53
N TYR A 129 3.77 -9.98 -1.98
CA TYR A 129 3.71 -8.72 -2.72
C TYR A 129 5.08 -8.34 -3.32
N PRO A 130 5.12 -7.46 -4.34
CA PRO A 130 6.37 -6.95 -4.90
C PRO A 130 7.27 -6.32 -3.84
N GLN A 131 8.58 -6.51 -3.94
CA GLN A 131 9.56 -5.84 -3.07
C GLN A 131 9.40 -4.33 -3.08
N VAL A 132 9.20 -3.74 -4.27
CA VAL A 132 8.98 -2.29 -4.43
C VAL A 132 7.79 -1.77 -3.62
N PHE A 133 6.76 -2.60 -3.39
CA PHE A 133 5.64 -2.21 -2.53
C PHE A 133 6.06 -2.10 -1.06
N GLY A 134 6.91 -3.01 -0.58
CA GLY A 134 7.48 -2.93 0.77
C GLY A 134 8.37 -1.69 0.94
N VAL A 135 9.13 -1.32 -0.10
CA VAL A 135 9.93 -0.09 -0.12
C VAL A 135 9.03 1.15 -0.07
N ALA A 136 8.02 1.22 -0.93
CA ALA A 136 7.08 2.34 -0.95
C ALA A 136 6.33 2.50 0.38
N TRP A 137 5.95 1.40 1.02
CA TRP A 137 5.31 1.44 2.34
C TRP A 137 6.23 2.04 3.41
N ALA A 138 7.49 1.57 3.48
CA ALA A 138 8.47 2.10 4.43
C ALA A 138 8.74 3.59 4.18
N PHE A 139 8.84 3.99 2.91
CA PHE A 139 9.00 5.40 2.55
C PHE A 139 7.82 6.25 3.04
N VAL A 140 6.58 5.86 2.73
CA VAL A 140 5.37 6.58 3.18
C VAL A 140 5.32 6.68 4.70
N ALA A 141 5.64 5.59 5.41
CA ALA A 141 5.63 5.56 6.86
C ALA A 141 6.62 6.54 7.51
N HIS A 142 7.84 6.64 6.96
CA HIS A 142 8.91 7.46 7.53
C HIS A 142 9.02 8.89 6.98
N MET A 143 8.19 9.25 5.97
CA MET A 143 8.15 10.58 5.35
C MET A 143 6.81 11.32 5.51
N ASP A 144 5.84 10.75 6.23
CA ASP A 144 4.47 11.28 6.33
C ASP A 144 3.86 11.58 4.95
N SER A 145 4.08 10.66 3.99
CA SER A 145 3.63 10.79 2.59
C SER A 145 4.20 12.00 1.82
N ARG A 146 5.29 12.63 2.27
CA ARG A 146 5.96 13.72 1.53
C ARG A 146 6.96 13.16 0.53
N PHE A 147 6.75 13.48 -0.74
CA PHE A 147 7.61 13.07 -1.86
C PHE A 147 8.60 14.17 -2.31
N ASP A 148 8.38 15.42 -1.89
CA ASP A 148 9.33 16.52 -2.11
C ASP A 148 10.26 16.67 -0.89
N PRO A 149 11.60 16.68 -1.10
CA PRO A 149 12.59 16.92 -0.04
C PRO A 149 12.70 18.39 0.39
#